data_AF-A0A496AQT7-F1
#
_entry.id   AF-A0A496AQT7-F1
#
_cell.length_a   1.000
_cell.length_b   1.000
_cell.length_c   1.000
_cell.angle_alpha   90.00
_cell.angle_beta   90.00
_cell.angle_gamma   90.00
#
_symmetry.space_group_name_H-M   'P 1'
#
loop_
_entity.id
_entity.type
_entity.pdbx_description
1 polymer ?
#
loop_
_entity_poly.entity_id
_entity_poly.type
_entity_poly.pdbx_seq_one_letter_code
_entity_poly.pdbx_strand_id
1 'polypeptide(L)'
;MRDDKGTQSLNVNISVENFGPIERADIDLRPLTIFVGESNTGKTYLATLIYALDRAFEGISRVPFPESIILQLRQSRFRHKEGLDDDTYEMLTKLNTLDRVFLYADLPKWICKHVLKIINESDVISNQLKECYNLKSITDIRRYAKNNLSVSLKVYDKNQSFWNFKLQNSESCTQIDGYVNPELVIKSSQQKVDKNMDLEDFGSLLRFPNYSESNSYFLPASQIGIMETHGLITSSLVDRATDIDMEHTSDKSTLTRILADFLKHIINYGNNKATSSEVVVEIAKELENEVLRGEIKVLRPAGIGYPQILYQPQNTEHALRMSQSSSMVTGLAPLVLFLRGVVKPGDTLIIEEPESHLHPGAQTQVAITLAKLVRAGVRVIITTHSEWILEQISNLVRIGEVKKKGENQTELDYWLTADEVGTWWFHSEKSVEEINFDPINGFEPIDYGEVAEGLYNQSVDLRTLLIEKTGDSTSGE
;
A
#
# COMPACT_ATOMS: atom_id res chain seq x y z
N MET A 1 -2.08 -19.90 19.98
CA MET A 1 -2.33 -19.06 21.17
C MET A 1 -2.55 -17.66 20.64
N ARG A 2 -3.77 -17.10 20.74
CA ARG A 2 -4.02 -15.71 20.34
C ARG A 2 -3.24 -14.85 21.32
N ASP A 3 -2.26 -14.09 20.84
CA ASP A 3 -1.82 -12.93 21.58
C ASP A 3 -3.00 -11.94 21.56
N ASP A 4 -3.70 -11.85 22.70
CA ASP A 4 -4.69 -10.83 23.05
C ASP A 4 -4.08 -9.40 23.13
N LYS A 5 -3.01 -9.17 22.37
CA LYS A 5 -2.40 -7.87 22.06
C LYS A 5 -2.46 -7.57 20.57
N GLY A 6 -3.38 -8.22 19.84
CA GLY A 6 -3.62 -7.99 18.42
C GLY A 6 -4.07 -6.55 18.18
N THR A 7 -3.14 -5.74 17.71
CA THR A 7 -3.37 -4.43 17.10
C THR A 7 -4.36 -4.60 15.95
N GLN A 8 -5.65 -4.39 16.23
CA GLN A 8 -6.66 -4.25 15.17
C GLN A 8 -6.29 -3.01 14.35
N SER A 9 -5.93 -3.22 13.09
CA SER A 9 -5.72 -2.13 12.13
C SER A 9 -7.04 -1.38 11.97
N LEU A 10 -7.00 -0.04 12.05
CA LEU A 10 -8.20 0.78 11.83
C LEU A 10 -8.74 0.52 10.43
N ASN A 11 -10.07 0.41 10.32
CA ASN A 11 -10.73 0.24 9.04
C ASN A 11 -10.65 1.55 8.28
N VAL A 12 -10.28 1.47 7.00
CA VAL A 12 -10.19 2.63 6.12
C VAL A 12 -11.07 2.35 4.92
N ASN A 13 -12.05 3.23 4.69
CA ASN A 13 -12.91 3.22 3.52
C ASN A 13 -12.54 4.39 2.61
N ILE A 14 -12.46 4.13 1.31
CA ILE A 14 -12.21 5.13 0.27
C ILE A 14 -13.32 5.04 -0.76
N SER A 15 -14.00 6.16 -0.97
CA SER A 15 -15.00 6.28 -2.02
C SER A 15 -14.59 7.35 -3.02
N VAL A 16 -14.72 7.07 -4.31
CA VAL A 16 -14.43 8.00 -5.41
C VAL A 16 -15.56 8.04 -6.41
N GLU A 17 -15.76 9.21 -7.02
CA GLU A 17 -16.67 9.42 -8.15
C GLU A 17 -15.99 10.29 -9.21
N ASN A 18 -16.15 9.91 -10.48
CA ASN A 18 -15.61 10.60 -11.65
C ASN A 18 -14.09 10.89 -11.57
N PHE A 19 -13.31 9.89 -11.15
CA PHE A 19 -11.87 10.01 -10.89
C PHE A 19 -11.06 9.15 -11.89
N GLY A 20 -10.32 9.79 -12.80
CA GLY A 20 -9.56 9.08 -13.83
C GLY A 20 -10.50 8.26 -14.72
N PRO A 21 -10.22 6.97 -14.97
CA PRO A 21 -11.16 6.08 -15.65
C PRO A 21 -12.25 5.52 -14.73
N ILE A 22 -12.35 5.91 -13.45
CA ILE A 22 -13.31 5.34 -12.50
C ILE A 22 -14.58 6.19 -12.45
N GLU A 23 -15.74 5.59 -12.73
CA GLU A 23 -17.03 6.28 -12.56
C GLU A 23 -17.42 6.39 -11.10
N ARG A 24 -17.42 5.26 -10.38
CA ARG A 24 -17.67 5.19 -8.94
C ARG A 24 -16.94 3.98 -8.35
N ALA A 25 -16.36 4.16 -7.17
CA ALA A 25 -15.88 3.06 -6.33
C ALA A 25 -16.12 3.38 -4.86
N ASP A 26 -16.39 2.37 -4.05
CA ASP A 26 -16.51 2.46 -2.59
C ASP A 26 -15.83 1.24 -1.99
N ILE A 27 -14.65 1.42 -1.41
CA ILE A 27 -13.68 0.35 -1.14
C ILE A 27 -13.24 0.39 0.31
N ASP A 28 -13.40 -0.72 1.01
CA ASP A 28 -12.75 -0.96 2.29
C ASP A 28 -11.33 -1.52 2.08
N LEU A 29 -10.34 -0.82 2.60
CA LEU A 29 -8.94 -1.23 2.61
C LEU A 29 -8.70 -2.27 3.71
N ARG A 30 -9.11 -3.51 3.42
CA ARG A 30 -8.85 -4.68 4.26
C ARG A 30 -7.34 -4.98 4.32
N PRO A 31 -6.86 -5.71 5.34
CA PRO A 31 -5.45 -6.09 5.48
C PRO A 31 -4.82 -6.61 4.19
N LEU A 32 -5.53 -7.43 3.42
CA LEU A 32 -5.24 -7.71 2.02
C LEU A 32 -6.33 -7.11 1.13
N THR A 33 -5.97 -6.12 0.32
CA THR A 33 -6.88 -5.51 -0.65
C THR A 33 -6.42 -5.83 -2.06
N ILE A 34 -7.30 -6.37 -2.90
CA ILE A 34 -7.00 -6.86 -4.24
C ILE A 34 -7.87 -6.12 -5.23
N PHE A 35 -7.25 -5.39 -6.16
CA PHE A 35 -7.92 -4.81 -7.31
C PHE A 35 -7.73 -5.75 -8.50
N VAL A 36 -8.83 -6.32 -9.00
CA VAL A 36 -8.85 -7.28 -10.11
C VAL A 36 -9.70 -6.77 -11.27
N GLY A 37 -9.37 -7.17 -12.49
CA GLY A 37 -10.18 -6.90 -13.69
C GLY A 37 -9.34 -6.35 -14.84
N GLU A 38 -9.95 -5.93 -15.94
CA GLU A 38 -9.25 -5.63 -17.20
C GLU A 38 -8.29 -4.44 -17.12
N SER A 39 -7.37 -4.33 -18.08
CA SER A 39 -6.45 -3.18 -18.17
C SER A 39 -7.26 -1.93 -18.53
N ASN A 40 -6.75 -0.73 -18.19
CA ASN A 40 -7.42 0.55 -18.45
C ASN A 40 -8.72 0.84 -17.67
N THR A 41 -9.07 0.02 -16.68
CA THR A 41 -10.28 0.18 -15.85
C THR A 41 -10.09 1.04 -14.59
N GLY A 42 -8.84 1.39 -14.25
CA GLY A 42 -8.54 2.31 -13.15
C GLY A 42 -7.88 1.72 -11.91
N LYS A 43 -7.50 0.45 -11.91
CA LYS A 43 -6.79 -0.20 -10.79
C LYS A 43 -5.55 0.60 -10.32
N THR A 44 -4.64 0.92 -11.25
CA THR A 44 -3.46 1.77 -11.01
C THR A 44 -3.83 3.18 -10.57
N TYR A 45 -4.91 3.74 -11.13
CA TYR A 45 -5.39 5.06 -10.72
C TYR A 45 -5.81 5.06 -9.26
N LEU A 46 -6.57 4.06 -8.81
CA LEU A 46 -7.00 4.02 -7.42
C LEU A 46 -5.84 3.68 -6.46
N ALA A 47 -4.96 2.75 -6.83
CA ALA A 47 -3.75 2.46 -6.05
C ALA A 47 -2.87 3.71 -5.87
N THR A 48 -2.70 4.50 -6.94
CA THR A 48 -1.99 5.78 -6.91
C THR A 48 -2.68 6.80 -6.01
N LEU A 49 -4.02 6.86 -6.01
CA LEU A 49 -4.78 7.77 -5.15
C LEU A 49 -4.56 7.42 -3.67
N ILE A 50 -4.65 6.13 -3.34
CA ILE A 50 -4.41 5.64 -1.98
C ILE A 50 -3.02 6.06 -1.51
N TYR A 51 -2.00 5.88 -2.35
CA TYR A 51 -0.65 6.32 -2.07
C TYR A 51 -0.55 7.83 -1.87
N ALA A 52 -1.18 8.63 -2.74
CA ALA A 52 -1.16 10.09 -2.66
C ALA A 52 -1.84 10.61 -1.38
N LEU A 53 -2.98 10.02 -1.00
CA LEU A 53 -3.70 10.35 0.24
C LEU A 53 -2.89 9.96 1.47
N ASP A 54 -2.28 8.78 1.47
CA ASP A 54 -1.42 8.34 2.57
C ASP A 54 -0.24 9.27 2.78
N ARG A 55 0.40 9.72 1.70
CA ARG A 55 1.44 10.75 1.78
C ARG A 55 0.92 12.09 2.27
N ALA A 56 -0.24 12.53 1.79
CA ALA A 56 -0.80 13.82 2.16
C ALA A 56 -1.13 13.89 3.66
N PHE A 57 -1.51 12.76 4.27
CA PHE A 57 -1.88 12.66 5.68
C PHE A 57 -0.81 12.01 6.57
N GLU A 58 0.35 11.69 6.00
CA GLU A 58 1.43 10.93 6.67
C GLU A 58 0.92 9.62 7.29
N GLY A 59 0.01 8.91 6.60
CA GLY A 59 -0.61 7.67 7.07
C GLY A 59 -2.13 7.78 7.13
N ILE A 60 -2.85 7.00 6.32
CA ILE A 60 -4.32 7.00 6.30
C ILE A 60 -4.96 6.23 7.46
N SER A 61 -4.23 5.35 8.14
CA SER A 61 -4.77 4.55 9.25
C SER A 61 -4.69 5.25 10.61
N ARG A 62 -4.36 6.54 10.65
CA ARG A 62 -4.21 7.33 11.89
C ARG A 62 -4.74 8.74 11.69
N VAL A 63 -5.01 9.45 12.77
CA VAL A 63 -5.31 10.87 12.67
C VAL A 63 -4.05 11.60 12.19
N PRO A 64 -4.16 12.51 11.20
CA PRO A 64 -3.01 13.25 10.70
C PRO A 64 -2.52 14.23 11.77
N PHE A 65 -1.52 13.79 12.53
CA PHE A 65 -0.77 14.62 13.45
C PHE A 65 0.56 15.00 12.80
N PRO A 66 0.71 16.24 12.32
CA PRO A 66 1.89 16.68 11.62
C PRO A 66 3.10 16.67 12.54
N GLU A 67 4.26 16.35 11.99
CA GLU A 67 5.53 16.44 12.72
C GLU A 67 5.78 17.86 13.25
N SER A 68 5.26 18.92 12.59
CA SER A 68 5.37 20.30 13.06
C SER A 68 4.73 20.52 14.44
N ILE A 69 3.62 19.85 14.76
CA ILE A 69 2.99 19.92 16.09
C ILE A 69 3.93 19.26 17.11
N ILE A 70 4.47 18.08 16.78
CA ILE A 70 5.41 17.35 17.65
C ILE A 70 6.67 18.19 17.89
N LEU A 71 7.21 18.83 16.85
CA LEU A 71 8.36 19.71 16.95
C LEU A 71 8.05 20.96 17.77
N GLN A 72 6.87 21.56 17.62
CA GLN A 72 6.45 22.69 18.46
C GLN A 72 6.34 22.28 19.93
N LEU A 73 5.74 21.12 20.22
CA LEU A 73 5.68 20.56 21.58
C LEU A 73 7.10 20.32 22.15
N ARG A 74 8.05 19.86 21.32
CA ARG A 74 9.46 19.68 21.72
C ARG A 74 10.25 20.97 21.89
N GLN A 75 10.04 21.95 20.99
CA GLN A 75 10.77 23.24 20.99
C GLN A 75 10.25 24.18 22.07
N SER A 76 9.02 23.98 22.51
CA SER A 76 8.49 24.62 23.70
C SER A 76 9.30 24.16 24.92
N ARG A 77 10.29 24.96 25.33
CA ARG A 77 11.28 24.67 26.41
C ARG A 77 10.62 24.56 27.79
N PHE A 78 9.71 23.63 28.00
CA PHE A 78 9.00 23.49 29.27
C PHE A 78 9.70 22.54 30.23
N ARG A 79 10.79 23.04 30.84
CA ARG A 79 11.30 22.53 32.12
C ARG A 79 10.68 23.25 33.34
N HIS A 80 9.95 24.36 33.13
CA HIS A 80 9.34 25.14 34.20
C HIS A 80 7.88 25.49 33.91
N LYS A 81 7.06 25.41 34.96
CA LYS A 81 5.59 25.61 35.00
C LYS A 81 5.13 27.00 34.52
N GLU A 82 6.04 27.96 34.40
CA GLU A 82 5.73 29.38 34.20
C GLU A 82 5.49 29.82 32.74
N GLY A 83 5.58 28.94 31.75
CA GLY A 83 5.33 29.33 30.36
C GLY A 83 4.32 28.48 29.58
N LEU A 84 3.78 27.42 30.18
CA LEU A 84 2.73 26.61 29.56
C LEU A 84 1.45 27.44 29.52
N ASP A 85 0.75 27.48 28.38
CA ASP A 85 -0.60 28.00 28.36
C ASP A 85 -1.54 27.11 29.19
N ASP A 86 -2.62 27.70 29.70
CA ASP A 86 -3.56 27.03 30.60
C ASP A 86 -4.15 25.75 29.98
N ASP A 87 -4.43 25.74 28.67
CA ASP A 87 -4.98 24.58 27.96
C ASP A 87 -3.97 23.42 27.94
N THR A 88 -2.68 23.70 27.67
CA THR A 88 -1.62 22.68 27.66
C THR A 88 -1.34 22.13 29.06
N TYR A 89 -1.38 22.98 30.09
CA TYR A 89 -1.25 22.52 31.48
C TYR A 89 -2.43 21.65 31.92
N GLU A 90 -3.66 22.02 31.55
CA GLU A 90 -4.85 21.20 31.79
C GLU A 90 -4.73 19.84 31.10
N MET A 91 -4.32 19.82 29.83
CA MET A 91 -4.07 18.60 29.07
C MET A 91 -3.10 17.65 29.77
N LEU A 92 -1.92 18.13 30.18
CA LEU A 92 -0.92 17.32 30.90
C LEU A 92 -1.43 16.82 32.24
N THR A 93 -2.22 17.62 32.95
CA THR A 93 -2.85 17.22 34.22
C THR A 93 -3.84 16.07 33.99
N LYS A 94 -4.67 16.17 32.94
CA LYS A 94 -5.61 15.10 32.55
C LYS A 94 -4.88 13.82 32.15
N LEU A 95 -3.82 13.93 31.35
CA LEU A 95 -3.01 12.80 30.88
C LEU A 95 -2.35 12.02 32.02
N ASN A 96 -1.87 12.72 33.05
CA ASN A 96 -1.23 12.14 34.23
C ASN A 96 -2.23 11.67 35.31
N THR A 97 -3.53 11.83 35.09
CA THR A 97 -4.56 11.30 35.98
C THR A 97 -4.72 9.79 35.74
N LEU A 98 -4.57 8.99 36.79
CA LEU A 98 -4.73 7.52 36.71
C LEU A 98 -6.17 7.13 36.32
N ASP A 99 -6.30 6.03 35.59
CA ASP A 99 -7.57 5.39 35.19
C ASP A 99 -8.53 6.27 34.37
N ARG A 100 -8.05 7.43 33.87
CA ARG A 100 -8.82 8.34 33.03
C ARG A 100 -8.62 8.02 31.54
N VAL A 101 -9.72 7.99 30.79
CA VAL A 101 -9.70 8.00 29.32
C VAL A 101 -9.36 9.40 28.84
N PHE A 102 -8.39 9.53 27.94
CA PHE A 102 -7.99 10.80 27.34
C PHE A 102 -8.53 10.88 25.91
N LEU A 103 -9.38 11.86 25.63
CA LEU A 103 -10.06 12.02 24.35
C LEU A 103 -9.37 13.06 23.46
N TYR A 104 -9.67 13.05 22.17
CA TYR A 104 -9.24 14.10 21.25
C TYR A 104 -9.74 15.48 21.67
N ALA A 105 -10.96 15.57 22.22
CA ALA A 105 -11.49 16.80 22.80
C ALA A 105 -10.71 17.30 24.03
N ASP A 106 -9.90 16.45 24.68
CA ASP A 106 -9.04 16.88 25.79
C ASP A 106 -7.74 17.56 25.32
N LEU A 107 -7.46 17.57 24.00
CA LEU A 107 -6.35 18.31 23.42
C LEU A 107 -6.58 19.82 23.48
N PRO A 108 -5.52 20.64 23.61
CA PRO A 108 -5.60 22.08 23.46
C PRO A 108 -6.28 22.47 22.16
N LYS A 109 -7.14 23.50 22.21
CA LYS A 109 -7.93 23.94 21.04
C LYS A 109 -7.08 24.29 19.84
N TRP A 110 -5.87 24.80 20.07
CA TRP A 110 -4.93 25.13 19.01
C TRP A 110 -4.43 23.88 18.26
N ILE A 111 -4.23 22.75 18.95
CA ILE A 111 -3.86 21.45 18.35
C ILE A 111 -5.01 20.95 17.48
N CYS A 112 -6.24 20.90 18.04
CA CYS A 112 -7.41 20.47 17.28
C CYS A 112 -7.62 21.32 16.01
N LYS A 113 -7.48 22.64 16.14
CA LYS A 113 -7.58 23.57 15.01
C LYS A 113 -6.48 23.35 13.97
N HIS A 114 -5.26 23.03 14.40
CA HIS A 114 -4.14 22.79 13.48
C HIS A 114 -4.31 21.48 12.70
N VAL A 115 -4.74 20.41 13.37
CA VAL A 115 -5.08 19.12 12.72
C VAL A 115 -6.19 19.32 11.69
N LEU A 116 -7.29 19.98 12.06
CA LEU A 116 -8.39 20.26 11.12
C LEU A 116 -7.95 21.17 9.97
N LYS A 117 -7.07 22.16 10.23
CA LYS A 117 -6.53 23.02 9.17
C LYS A 117 -5.83 22.18 8.10
N ILE A 118 -5.05 21.18 8.50
CA ILE A 118 -4.25 20.35 7.58
C ILE A 118 -5.11 19.37 6.80
N ILE A 119 -6.11 18.76 7.45
CA ILE A 119 -7.10 17.94 6.74
C ILE A 119 -7.83 18.78 5.68
N ASN A 120 -8.12 20.05 6.00
CA ASN A 120 -8.79 21.00 5.11
C ASN A 120 -7.83 21.75 4.15
N GLU A 121 -6.53 21.47 4.18
CA GLU A 121 -5.54 22.22 3.40
C GLU A 121 -5.47 21.70 1.96
N SER A 122 -6.23 22.35 1.08
CA SER A 122 -6.37 21.92 -0.32
C SER A 122 -5.06 21.87 -1.10
N ASP A 123 -4.07 22.70 -0.77
CA ASP A 123 -2.82 22.75 -1.51
C ASP A 123 -1.96 21.50 -1.27
N VAL A 124 -1.95 20.94 -0.06
CA VAL A 124 -1.17 19.73 0.26
C VAL A 124 -1.63 18.57 -0.61
N ILE A 125 -2.94 18.32 -0.64
CA ILE A 125 -3.54 17.21 -1.37
C ILE A 125 -3.48 17.45 -2.87
N SER A 126 -3.76 18.69 -3.30
CA SER A 126 -3.60 19.12 -4.69
C SER A 126 -2.20 18.85 -5.22
N ASN A 127 -1.18 19.21 -4.44
CA ASN A 127 0.21 19.00 -4.81
C ASN A 127 0.56 17.51 -4.85
N GLN A 128 0.17 16.71 -3.85
CA GLN A 128 0.42 15.27 -3.87
C GLN A 128 -0.22 14.60 -5.09
N LEU A 129 -1.46 14.93 -5.43
CA LEU A 129 -2.14 14.40 -6.63
C LEU A 129 -1.41 14.84 -7.91
N LYS A 130 -1.09 16.13 -8.05
CA LYS A 130 -0.37 16.62 -9.24
C LYS A 130 0.98 15.94 -9.42
N GLU A 131 1.73 15.71 -8.34
CA GLU A 131 3.03 15.05 -8.43
C GLU A 131 2.93 13.54 -8.71
N CYS A 132 1.92 12.85 -8.16
CA CYS A 132 1.72 11.42 -8.38
C CYS A 132 1.26 11.12 -9.81
N TYR A 133 0.35 11.93 -10.35
CA TYR A 133 -0.19 11.76 -11.71
C TYR A 133 0.51 12.62 -12.77
N ASN A 134 1.52 13.41 -12.40
CA ASN A 134 2.24 14.36 -13.27
C ASN A 134 1.31 15.33 -14.01
N LEU A 135 0.46 16.03 -13.25
CA LEU A 135 -0.59 16.90 -13.78
C LEU A 135 -0.26 18.38 -13.62
N LYS A 136 -0.82 19.19 -14.51
CA LYS A 136 -0.81 20.66 -14.36
C LYS A 136 -1.92 21.09 -13.39
N SER A 137 -3.10 20.48 -13.51
CA SER A 137 -4.27 20.75 -12.66
C SER A 137 -4.95 19.46 -12.21
N ILE A 138 -5.59 19.46 -11.03
CA ILE A 138 -6.41 18.32 -10.57
C ILE A 138 -7.62 18.09 -11.49
N THR A 139 -8.12 19.16 -12.12
CA THR A 139 -9.23 19.07 -13.07
C THR A 139 -8.94 18.13 -14.24
N ASP A 140 -7.65 17.92 -14.55
CA ASP A 140 -7.19 17.06 -15.63
C ASP A 140 -7.40 15.56 -15.30
N ILE A 141 -7.72 15.19 -14.05
CA ILE A 141 -8.01 13.81 -13.63
C ILE A 141 -9.41 13.36 -14.05
N ARG A 142 -10.37 14.27 -14.31
CA ARG A 142 -11.78 13.88 -14.46
C ARG A 142 -12.00 12.88 -15.59
N ARG A 143 -12.82 11.84 -15.35
CA ARG A 143 -13.30 10.93 -16.42
C ARG A 143 -14.12 11.71 -17.44
N TYR A 144 -15.10 12.46 -16.92
CA TYR A 144 -16.02 13.27 -17.68
C TYR A 144 -15.89 14.73 -17.25
N ALA A 145 -15.56 15.61 -18.21
CA ALA A 145 -15.30 17.03 -17.97
C ALA A 145 -16.46 17.75 -17.25
N LYS A 146 -17.71 17.34 -17.54
CA LYS A 146 -18.95 17.95 -17.02
C LYS A 146 -19.38 17.48 -15.63
N ASN A 147 -18.82 16.38 -15.13
CA ASN A 147 -19.22 15.82 -13.84
C ASN A 147 -18.28 16.32 -12.73
N ASN A 148 -18.82 16.49 -11.51
CA ASN A 148 -18.01 16.83 -10.35
C ASN A 148 -17.17 15.62 -9.95
N LEU A 149 -15.90 15.85 -9.62
CA LEU A 149 -15.02 14.83 -9.05
C LEU A 149 -15.22 14.81 -7.54
N SER A 150 -15.37 13.61 -6.97
CA SER A 150 -15.46 13.43 -5.52
C SER A 150 -14.46 12.35 -5.07
N VAL A 151 -13.76 12.65 -3.99
CA VAL A 151 -12.88 11.70 -3.29
C VAL A 151 -13.19 11.81 -1.82
N SER A 152 -13.46 10.69 -1.17
CA SER A 152 -13.68 10.64 0.26
C SER A 152 -12.90 9.52 0.91
N LEU A 153 -12.44 9.78 2.12
CA LEU A 153 -11.74 8.83 2.95
C LEU A 153 -12.39 8.85 4.33
N LYS A 154 -12.69 7.67 4.88
CA LYS A 154 -13.27 7.51 6.21
C LYS A 154 -12.46 6.48 6.97
N VAL A 155 -12.03 6.84 8.18
CA VAL A 155 -11.35 5.92 9.09
C VAL A 155 -12.28 5.63 10.25
N TYR A 156 -12.41 4.36 10.61
CA TYR A 156 -13.36 3.91 11.62
C TYR A 156 -12.86 2.66 12.36
N ASP A 157 -13.39 2.44 13.55
CA ASP A 157 -13.32 1.16 14.25
C ASP A 157 -14.74 0.77 14.67
N LYS A 158 -15.16 -0.44 14.30
CA LYS A 158 -16.54 -0.93 14.50
C LYS A 158 -17.57 0.10 14.00
N ASN A 159 -18.34 0.71 14.91
CA ASN A 159 -19.41 1.66 14.58
C ASN A 159 -19.02 3.13 14.81
N GLN A 160 -17.76 3.42 15.14
CA GLN A 160 -17.31 4.78 15.43
C GLN A 160 -16.38 5.29 14.33
N SER A 161 -16.75 6.40 13.68
CA SER A 161 -15.84 7.13 12.79
C SER A 161 -14.80 7.86 13.61
N PHE A 162 -13.52 7.77 13.21
CA PHE A 162 -12.37 8.37 13.86
C PHE A 162 -12.08 9.72 13.23
N TRP A 163 -11.93 9.72 11.91
CA TRP A 163 -11.85 10.93 11.11
C TRP A 163 -12.29 10.63 9.68
N ASN A 164 -12.64 11.69 8.97
CA ASN A 164 -12.95 11.61 7.56
C ASN A 164 -12.47 12.85 6.83
N PHE A 165 -12.38 12.68 5.52
CA PHE A 165 -11.98 13.66 4.56
C PHE A 165 -12.88 13.53 3.33
N LYS A 166 -13.30 14.67 2.78
CA LYS A 166 -14.04 14.72 1.54
C LYS A 166 -13.54 15.88 0.69
N LEU A 167 -13.08 15.57 -0.50
CA LEU A 167 -12.76 16.52 -1.56
C LEU A 167 -13.84 16.47 -2.62
N GLN A 168 -14.35 17.65 -2.96
CA GLN A 168 -15.24 17.87 -4.09
C GLN A 168 -14.63 18.92 -4.99
N ASN A 169 -14.43 18.59 -6.26
CA ASN A 169 -13.89 19.51 -7.24
C ASN A 169 -14.94 19.76 -8.34
N SER A 170 -15.42 21.01 -8.38
CA SER A 170 -16.26 21.56 -9.44
C SER A 170 -15.43 22.40 -10.42
N GLU A 171 -15.97 22.79 -11.58
CA GLU A 171 -15.23 23.59 -12.59
C GLU A 171 -14.58 24.88 -12.04
N SER A 172 -15.10 25.43 -10.93
CA SER A 172 -14.65 26.71 -10.38
C SER A 172 -14.10 26.65 -8.96
N CYS A 173 -14.23 25.53 -8.25
CA CYS A 173 -13.85 25.44 -6.84
C CYS A 173 -13.52 24.01 -6.40
N THR A 174 -12.44 23.87 -5.63
CA THR A 174 -12.16 22.68 -4.81
C THR A 174 -12.63 22.96 -3.39
N GLN A 175 -13.62 22.21 -2.93
CA GLN A 175 -14.05 22.21 -1.53
C GLN A 175 -13.46 20.98 -0.83
N ILE A 176 -12.97 21.20 0.39
CA ILE A 176 -12.49 20.14 1.26
C ILE A 176 -13.15 20.26 2.61
N ASP A 177 -13.76 19.16 3.05
CA ASP A 177 -14.38 19.03 4.34
C ASP A 177 -13.73 17.85 5.10
N GLY A 178 -13.09 18.19 6.22
CA GLY A 178 -12.46 17.28 7.15
C GLY A 178 -13.16 17.26 8.49
N TYR A 179 -13.23 16.09 9.11
CA TYR A 179 -13.78 15.92 10.44
C TYR A 179 -12.92 14.95 11.25
N VAL A 180 -12.71 15.26 12.53
CA VAL A 180 -12.10 14.36 13.51
C VAL A 180 -13.07 14.20 14.66
N ASN A 181 -13.32 12.96 15.09
CA ASN A 181 -14.25 12.66 16.16
C ASN A 181 -13.72 13.18 17.51
N PRO A 182 -14.44 14.09 18.20
CA PRO A 182 -14.04 14.59 19.50
C PRO A 182 -13.93 13.50 20.58
N GLU A 183 -14.71 12.42 20.44
CA GLU A 183 -14.73 11.26 21.34
C GLU A 183 -13.67 10.21 21.00
N LEU A 184 -12.77 10.51 20.06
CA LEU A 184 -11.65 9.63 19.75
C LEU A 184 -10.78 9.42 21.00
N VAL A 185 -10.63 8.17 21.41
CA VAL A 185 -9.75 7.80 22.52
C VAL A 185 -8.31 7.86 22.05
N ILE A 186 -7.53 8.79 22.62
CA ILE A 186 -6.09 8.89 22.41
C ILE A 186 -5.33 8.00 23.42
N LYS A 187 -5.80 7.93 24.68
CA LYS A 187 -5.25 7.03 25.73
C LYS A 187 -6.37 6.31 26.46
N SER A 188 -6.27 4.99 26.55
CA SER A 188 -7.23 4.15 27.29
C SER A 188 -6.85 4.03 28.78
N SER A 189 -7.84 3.74 29.63
CA SER A 189 -7.63 3.56 31.08
C SER A 189 -6.75 2.35 31.43
N GLN A 190 -6.57 1.40 30.52
CA GLN A 190 -5.82 0.16 30.74
C GLN A 190 -4.32 0.27 30.41
N GLN A 191 -3.88 1.35 29.76
CA GLN A 191 -2.45 1.58 29.52
C GLN A 191 -1.76 1.95 30.85
N LYS A 192 -0.86 1.06 31.32
CA LYS A 192 0.07 1.38 32.42
C LYS A 192 0.99 2.49 31.94
N VAL A 193 0.77 3.71 32.43
CA VAL A 193 1.64 4.85 32.13
C VAL A 193 2.40 5.25 33.38
N ASP A 194 3.65 5.66 33.17
CA ASP A 194 4.49 6.27 34.18
C ASP A 194 3.81 7.53 34.75
N LYS A 195 3.93 7.81 36.05
CA LYS A 195 3.19 8.91 36.70
C LYS A 195 3.66 10.32 36.28
N ASN A 196 4.65 10.40 35.40
CA ASN A 196 5.41 11.61 35.08
C ASN A 196 5.51 11.86 33.56
N MET A 197 4.42 11.62 32.81
CA MET A 197 4.41 11.79 31.36
C MET A 197 4.59 13.27 31.00
N ASP A 198 5.63 13.59 30.25
CA ASP A 198 5.96 14.96 29.82
C ASP A 198 5.53 15.26 28.37
N LEU A 199 5.93 16.41 27.81
CA LEU A 199 5.59 16.78 26.44
C LEU A 199 6.29 15.93 25.38
N GLU A 200 7.46 15.38 25.68
CA GLU A 200 8.20 14.48 24.79
C GLU A 200 7.52 13.10 24.77
N ASP A 201 7.10 12.62 25.94
CA ASP A 201 6.25 11.43 26.06
C ASP A 201 4.90 11.64 25.40
N PHE A 202 4.31 12.84 25.51
CA PHE A 202 3.05 13.18 24.87
C PHE A 202 3.16 13.23 23.35
N GLY A 203 4.23 13.81 22.79
CA GLY A 203 4.52 13.72 21.37
C GLY A 203 4.67 12.26 20.91
N SER A 204 5.21 11.39 21.78
CA SER A 204 5.31 9.95 21.54
C SER A 204 3.97 9.22 21.71
N LEU A 205 3.04 9.75 22.50
CA LEU A 205 1.68 9.22 22.66
C LEU A 205 0.76 9.64 21.50
N LEU A 206 0.94 10.85 20.96
CA LEU A 206 0.30 11.30 19.72
C LEU A 206 0.79 10.50 18.51
N ARG A 207 2.03 9.98 18.58
CA ARG A 207 2.46 8.83 17.78
C ARG A 207 1.83 7.56 18.39
N PHE A 208 0.49 7.46 18.35
CA PHE A 208 -0.33 6.40 18.96
C PHE A 208 0.46 5.10 19.22
N PRO A 209 0.75 4.70 20.48
CA PRO A 209 1.72 3.64 20.77
C PRO A 209 1.29 2.24 20.31
N ASN A 210 0.05 2.07 19.84
CA ASN A 210 -0.45 0.83 19.24
C ASN A 210 -0.33 0.82 17.70
N TYR A 211 0.09 1.92 17.07
CA TYR A 211 0.25 2.06 15.63
C TYR A 211 1.63 2.67 15.38
N SER A 212 2.58 1.85 14.95
CA SER A 212 3.92 2.28 14.53
C SER A 212 3.85 3.41 13.49
N GLU A 213 4.94 4.16 13.30
CA GLU A 213 5.10 5.00 12.09
C GLU A 213 4.78 4.14 10.86
N SER A 214 3.58 4.32 10.29
CA SER A 214 3.09 3.58 9.13
C SER A 214 3.56 4.32 7.89
N ASN A 215 4.52 3.73 7.18
CA ASN A 215 4.92 4.22 5.87
C ASN A 215 4.13 3.51 4.78
N SER A 216 3.94 4.19 3.66
CA SER A 216 3.49 3.55 2.43
C SER A 216 4.63 3.38 1.44
N TYR A 217 4.72 2.19 0.87
CA TYR A 217 5.66 1.85 -0.18
C TYR A 217 4.90 1.41 -1.43
N PHE A 218 5.34 1.88 -2.60
CA PHE A 218 4.70 1.61 -3.88
C PHE A 218 5.69 0.92 -4.83
N LEU A 219 5.34 -0.28 -5.29
CA LEU A 219 6.09 -1.04 -6.29
C LEU A 219 5.33 -0.96 -7.63
N PRO A 220 5.81 -0.16 -8.60
CA PRO A 220 5.10 0.05 -9.86
C PRO A 220 5.27 -1.13 -10.82
N ALA A 221 4.31 -1.33 -11.71
CA ALA A 221 4.35 -2.41 -12.71
C ALA A 221 5.58 -2.33 -13.64
N SER A 222 6.10 -1.11 -13.87
CA SER A 222 7.28 -0.85 -14.71
C SER A 222 8.63 -1.13 -14.05
N GLN A 223 8.65 -1.82 -12.90
CA GLN A 223 9.85 -2.01 -12.07
C GLN A 223 11.02 -2.70 -12.78
N ILE A 224 10.78 -3.61 -13.74
CA ILE A 224 11.88 -4.30 -14.46
C ILE A 224 12.78 -3.31 -15.20
N GLY A 225 12.19 -2.46 -16.03
CA GLY A 225 12.96 -1.48 -16.81
C GLY A 225 13.68 -0.47 -15.91
N ILE A 226 13.07 -0.11 -14.77
CA ILE A 226 13.70 0.77 -13.77
C ILE A 226 14.91 0.08 -13.15
N MET A 227 14.79 -1.19 -12.76
CA MET A 227 15.88 -1.96 -12.15
C MET A 227 17.06 -2.16 -13.10
N GLU A 228 16.83 -2.25 -14.41
CA GLU A 228 17.92 -2.34 -15.39
C GLU A 228 18.61 -0.99 -15.66
N THR A 229 17.87 0.12 -15.53
CA THR A 229 18.35 1.46 -15.92
C THR A 229 18.66 2.39 -14.75
N HIS A 230 18.40 1.99 -13.50
CA HIS A 230 18.54 2.86 -12.32
C HIS A 230 19.92 3.51 -12.19
N GLY A 231 21.01 2.82 -12.56
CA GLY A 231 22.35 3.38 -12.53
C GLY A 231 22.54 4.54 -13.51
N LEU A 232 21.95 4.45 -14.71
CA LEU A 232 21.97 5.51 -15.74
C LEU A 232 21.08 6.70 -15.34
N ILE A 233 19.90 6.41 -14.79
CA ILE A 233 19.00 7.44 -14.27
C ILE A 233 19.70 8.20 -13.15
N THR A 234 20.31 7.48 -12.21
CA THR A 234 21.00 8.07 -11.07
C THR A 234 22.20 8.89 -11.50
N SER A 235 23.02 8.39 -12.43
CA SER A 235 24.16 9.17 -12.94
C SER A 235 23.69 10.47 -13.60
N SER A 236 22.65 10.41 -14.44
CA SER A 236 22.12 11.61 -15.09
C SER A 236 21.55 12.63 -14.10
N LEU A 237 20.90 12.16 -13.03
CA LEU A 237 20.40 13.04 -11.97
C LEU A 237 21.53 13.68 -11.16
N VAL A 238 22.60 12.93 -10.86
CA VAL A 238 23.77 13.43 -10.15
C VAL A 238 24.53 14.45 -11.01
N ASP A 239 24.76 14.16 -12.29
CA ASP A 239 25.45 15.06 -13.23
C ASP A 239 24.73 16.41 -13.29
N ARG A 240 23.40 16.40 -13.46
CA ARG A 240 22.56 17.62 -13.46
C ARG A 240 22.61 18.38 -12.14
N ALA A 241 22.71 17.69 -11.01
CA ALA A 241 22.78 18.34 -9.70
C ALA A 241 24.15 19.00 -9.45
N THR A 242 25.20 18.56 -10.16
CA THR A 242 26.55 19.13 -10.07
C THR A 242 26.82 20.27 -11.04
N ASP A 243 25.96 20.49 -12.03
CA ASP A 243 26.06 21.62 -12.96
C ASP A 243 25.70 22.94 -12.26
N ILE A 244 26.65 23.89 -12.27
CA ILE A 244 26.61 25.16 -11.51
C ILE A 244 25.60 26.17 -12.09
N ASP A 245 25.19 26.03 -13.35
CA ASP A 245 24.23 26.91 -14.04
C ASP A 245 22.76 26.45 -13.81
N MET A 246 22.29 26.56 -12.57
CA MET A 246 20.90 26.22 -12.21
C MET A 246 19.87 27.34 -12.45
N GLU A 247 20.21 28.45 -13.10
CA GLU A 247 19.28 29.57 -13.24
C GLU A 247 18.27 29.46 -14.41
N HIS A 248 18.39 28.49 -15.34
CA HIS A 248 17.54 28.47 -16.55
C HIS A 248 16.91 27.14 -16.99
N THR A 249 17.00 26.05 -16.22
CA THR A 249 16.26 24.82 -16.55
C THR A 249 14.95 24.75 -15.76
N SER A 250 13.94 25.44 -16.28
CA SER A 250 12.54 25.30 -15.87
C SER A 250 11.91 23.95 -16.25
N ASP A 251 12.69 23.00 -16.77
CA ASP A 251 12.27 21.62 -16.98
C ASP A 251 12.21 20.90 -15.63
N LYS A 252 11.08 21.07 -14.95
CA LYS A 252 10.65 20.23 -13.83
C LYS A 252 10.85 18.77 -14.24
N SER A 253 11.57 18.02 -13.39
CA SER A 253 11.68 16.56 -13.45
C SER A 253 10.38 15.93 -13.92
N THR A 254 10.43 15.18 -15.03
CA THR A 254 9.30 14.43 -15.59
C THR A 254 8.96 13.15 -14.82
N LEU A 255 9.73 12.82 -13.78
CA LEU A 255 9.47 11.66 -12.92
C LEU A 255 8.27 11.93 -12.01
N THR A 256 7.30 11.01 -12.03
CA THR A 256 6.20 11.01 -11.06
C THR A 256 6.74 10.81 -9.64
N ARG A 257 5.98 11.28 -8.63
CA ARG A 257 6.33 11.08 -7.22
C ARG A 257 6.56 9.61 -6.88
N ILE A 258 5.72 8.71 -7.39
CA ILE A 258 5.84 7.26 -7.17
C ILE A 258 7.21 6.75 -7.64
N LEU A 259 7.61 7.11 -8.87
CA LEU A 259 8.89 6.67 -9.42
C LEU A 259 10.07 7.26 -8.65
N ALA A 260 9.99 8.53 -8.26
CA ALA A 260 11.02 9.18 -7.48
C ALA A 260 11.21 8.51 -6.11
N ASP A 261 10.12 8.19 -5.41
CA ASP A 261 10.17 7.54 -4.10
C ASP A 261 10.65 6.08 -4.22
N PHE A 262 10.19 5.34 -5.23
CA PHE A 262 10.69 4.00 -5.53
C PHE A 262 12.21 4.01 -5.78
N LEU A 263 12.69 4.87 -6.69
CA LEU A 263 14.12 5.01 -7.00
C LEU A 263 14.93 5.43 -5.76
N LYS A 264 14.40 6.34 -4.95
CA LYS A 264 15.05 6.75 -3.70
C LYS A 264 15.30 5.56 -2.78
N HIS A 265 14.36 4.62 -2.66
CA HIS A 265 14.56 3.41 -1.85
C HIS A 265 15.61 2.48 -2.45
N ILE A 266 15.56 2.24 -3.77
CA ILE A 266 16.53 1.40 -4.47
C ILE A 266 17.95 1.98 -4.34
N ILE A 267 18.13 3.27 -4.64
CA ILE A 267 19.44 3.94 -4.62
C ILE A 267 20.02 4.02 -3.20
N ASN A 268 19.17 4.20 -2.17
CA ASN A 268 19.63 4.31 -0.78
C ASN A 268 19.70 2.96 -0.04
N TYR A 269 19.38 1.84 -0.69
CA TYR A 269 19.41 0.53 -0.05
C TYR A 269 20.81 0.18 0.49
N GLY A 270 20.93 -0.06 1.79
CA GLY A 270 22.21 -0.36 2.45
C GLY A 270 23.09 0.86 2.78
N ASN A 271 22.68 2.09 2.46
CA ASN A 271 23.32 3.30 3.01
C ASN A 271 22.87 3.55 4.46
N ASN A 272 21.58 3.28 4.74
CA ASN A 272 21.00 3.44 6.05
C ASN A 272 20.90 2.08 6.76
N LYS A 273 20.90 2.09 8.10
CA LYS A 273 20.61 0.89 8.88
C LYS A 273 19.24 0.35 8.49
N ALA A 274 19.15 -0.95 8.18
CA ALA A 274 17.89 -1.59 7.88
C ALA A 274 16.90 -1.37 9.03
N THR A 275 15.65 -1.04 8.67
CA THR A 275 14.57 -0.77 9.62
C THR A 275 13.49 -1.85 9.61
N SER A 276 13.60 -2.82 8.70
CA SER A 276 12.71 -3.97 8.63
C SER A 276 12.73 -4.81 9.90
N SER A 277 11.58 -5.39 10.22
CA SER A 277 11.47 -6.36 11.31
C SER A 277 12.04 -7.73 10.94
N GLU A 278 12.49 -8.51 11.93
CA GLU A 278 13.03 -9.87 11.72
C GLU A 278 12.05 -10.78 10.98
N VAL A 279 10.75 -10.71 11.31
CA VAL A 279 9.68 -11.49 10.67
C VAL A 279 9.59 -11.17 9.18
N VAL A 280 9.62 -9.89 8.81
CA VAL A 280 9.54 -9.46 7.39
C VAL A 280 10.82 -9.82 6.62
N VAL A 281 11.98 -9.75 7.27
CA VAL A 281 13.25 -10.20 6.68
C VAL A 281 13.21 -11.70 6.38
N GLU A 282 12.61 -12.51 7.25
CA GLU A 282 12.49 -13.95 7.02
C GLU A 282 11.57 -14.27 5.83
N ILE A 283 10.44 -13.57 5.72
CA ILE A 283 9.54 -13.66 4.55
C ILE A 283 10.29 -13.35 3.25
N ALA A 284 11.18 -12.34 3.27
CA ALA A 284 12.00 -12.01 2.10
C ALA A 284 12.98 -13.13 1.72
N LYS A 285 13.59 -13.79 2.70
CA LYS A 285 14.49 -14.94 2.45
C LYS A 285 13.73 -16.14 1.90
N GLU A 286 12.52 -16.39 2.40
CA GLU A 286 11.65 -17.45 1.85
C GLU A 286 11.32 -17.15 0.39
N LEU A 287 10.96 -15.91 0.05
CA LEU A 287 10.73 -15.49 -1.34
C LEU A 287 11.99 -15.70 -2.22
N GLU A 288 13.17 -15.34 -1.73
CA GLU A 288 14.46 -15.59 -2.42
C GLU A 288 14.70 -17.10 -2.63
N ASN A 289 14.42 -17.93 -1.63
CA ASN A 289 14.71 -19.35 -1.67
C ASN A 289 13.70 -20.17 -2.48
N GLU A 290 12.41 -19.91 -2.31
CA GLU A 290 11.31 -20.70 -2.88
C GLU A 290 10.96 -20.24 -4.29
N VAL A 291 11.02 -18.93 -4.57
CA VAL A 291 10.60 -18.34 -5.85
C VAL A 291 11.80 -17.98 -6.71
N LEU A 292 12.72 -17.16 -6.20
CA LEU A 292 13.86 -16.71 -7.01
C LEU A 292 14.86 -17.84 -7.23
N ARG A 293 14.99 -18.75 -6.25
CA ARG A 293 16.01 -19.80 -6.19
C ARG A 293 17.42 -19.23 -6.22
N GLY A 294 17.62 -18.15 -5.49
CA GLY A 294 18.90 -17.44 -5.37
C GLY A 294 18.77 -16.16 -4.55
N GLU A 295 19.90 -15.50 -4.31
CA GLU A 295 19.98 -14.32 -3.46
C GLU A 295 20.13 -13.03 -4.28
N ILE A 296 19.46 -11.96 -3.87
CA ILE A 296 19.72 -10.60 -4.34
C ILE A 296 20.86 -10.00 -3.54
N LYS A 297 21.96 -9.69 -4.23
CA LYS A 297 23.16 -9.07 -3.67
C LYS A 297 23.22 -7.60 -4.06
N VAL A 298 23.57 -6.75 -3.11
CA VAL A 298 23.77 -5.32 -3.35
C VAL A 298 25.21 -4.95 -3.04
N LEU A 299 25.93 -4.49 -4.06
CA LEU A 299 27.30 -4.00 -3.95
C LEU A 299 27.30 -2.48 -4.04
N ARG A 300 28.17 -1.81 -3.29
CA ARG A 300 28.38 -0.36 -3.37
C ARG A 300 29.84 -0.09 -3.74
N PRO A 301 30.17 -0.04 -5.05
CA PRO A 301 31.54 0.21 -5.49
C PRO A 301 32.02 1.59 -5.03
N ALA A 302 33.26 1.67 -4.56
CA ALA A 302 33.87 2.95 -4.20
C ALA A 302 33.94 3.88 -5.42
N GLY A 303 33.50 5.13 -5.27
CA GLY A 303 33.49 6.14 -6.33
C GLY A 303 32.25 6.13 -7.23
N ILE A 304 31.35 5.15 -7.08
CA ILE A 304 30.05 5.12 -7.77
C ILE A 304 28.99 5.45 -6.72
N GLY A 305 28.29 6.58 -6.89
CA GLY A 305 27.29 7.08 -5.91
C GLY A 305 26.00 6.27 -5.81
N TYR A 306 25.91 5.11 -6.47
CA TYR A 306 24.72 4.27 -6.54
C TYR A 306 25.06 2.77 -6.38
N PRO A 307 24.12 1.96 -5.85
CA PRO A 307 24.34 0.53 -5.66
C PRO A 307 24.31 -0.23 -6.99
N GLN A 308 25.09 -1.31 -7.08
CA GLN A 308 24.96 -2.34 -8.09
C GLN A 308 24.16 -3.50 -7.52
N ILE A 309 23.05 -3.82 -8.16
CA ILE A 309 22.15 -4.89 -7.76
C ILE A 309 22.43 -6.11 -8.64
N LEU A 310 22.77 -7.22 -7.99
CA LEU A 310 23.15 -8.48 -8.61
C LEU A 310 22.25 -9.60 -8.11
N TYR A 311 22.14 -10.65 -8.90
CA TYR A 311 21.45 -11.88 -8.54
C TYR A 311 22.44 -13.04 -8.53
N GLN A 312 22.47 -13.82 -7.46
CA GLN A 312 23.28 -15.03 -7.39
C GLN A 312 22.38 -16.27 -7.28
N PRO A 313 22.27 -17.08 -8.35
CA PRO A 313 21.52 -18.34 -8.31
C PRO A 313 22.05 -19.29 -7.23
N GLN A 314 21.14 -20.07 -6.63
CA GLN A 314 21.51 -21.15 -5.71
C GLN A 314 22.51 -22.11 -6.37
N ASN A 315 23.44 -22.62 -5.56
CA ASN A 315 24.49 -23.56 -5.99
C ASN A 315 25.45 -23.00 -7.06
N THR A 316 25.53 -21.67 -7.20
CA THR A 316 26.50 -21.01 -8.07
C THR A 316 27.31 -19.98 -7.30
N GLU A 317 28.59 -19.82 -7.63
CA GLU A 317 29.44 -18.76 -7.06
C GLU A 317 29.40 -17.46 -7.87
N HIS A 318 28.82 -17.51 -9.08
CA HIS A 318 28.80 -16.37 -10.01
C HIS A 318 27.54 -15.54 -9.84
N ALA A 319 27.72 -14.28 -9.43
CA ALA A 319 26.67 -13.28 -9.42
C ALA A 319 26.46 -12.68 -10.82
N LEU A 320 25.20 -12.55 -11.22
CA LEU A 320 24.72 -12.01 -12.48
C LEU A 320 24.23 -10.58 -12.29
N ARG A 321 24.43 -9.71 -13.29
CA ARG A 321 23.73 -8.42 -13.33
C ARG A 321 22.23 -8.64 -13.57
N MET A 322 21.39 -7.70 -13.17
CA MET A 322 19.95 -7.79 -13.41
C MET A 322 19.60 -7.99 -14.90
N SER A 323 20.32 -7.31 -15.80
CA SER A 323 20.18 -7.47 -17.25
C SER A 323 20.61 -8.85 -17.80
N GLN A 324 21.22 -9.69 -16.96
CA GLN A 324 21.62 -11.06 -17.28
C GLN A 324 20.78 -12.10 -16.53
N SER A 325 19.85 -11.66 -15.68
CA SER A 325 18.94 -12.51 -14.93
C SER A 325 17.58 -12.63 -15.63
N SER A 326 16.77 -13.60 -15.23
CA SER A 326 15.41 -13.74 -15.77
C SER A 326 14.52 -12.56 -15.37
N SER A 327 13.53 -12.20 -16.19
CA SER A 327 12.54 -11.16 -15.90
C SER A 327 11.83 -11.36 -14.55
N MET A 328 11.55 -12.60 -14.16
CA MET A 328 11.01 -12.95 -12.83
C MET A 328 11.89 -12.40 -11.70
N VAL A 329 13.20 -12.64 -11.78
CA VAL A 329 14.17 -12.19 -10.77
C VAL A 329 14.24 -10.67 -10.76
N THR A 330 14.39 -10.04 -11.92
CA THR A 330 14.44 -8.58 -12.02
C THR A 330 13.15 -7.93 -11.51
N GLY A 331 11.99 -8.54 -11.78
CA GLY A 331 10.67 -8.07 -11.35
C GLY A 331 10.44 -8.19 -9.85
N LEU A 332 10.90 -9.27 -9.21
CA LEU A 332 10.70 -9.49 -7.78
C LEU A 332 11.84 -8.97 -6.89
N ALA A 333 13.00 -8.64 -7.46
CA ALA A 333 14.12 -8.05 -6.72
C ALA A 333 13.74 -6.78 -5.91
N PRO A 334 12.95 -5.83 -6.43
CA PRO A 334 12.47 -4.70 -5.65
C PRO A 334 11.69 -5.12 -4.41
N LEU A 335 10.78 -6.10 -4.53
CA LEU A 335 10.03 -6.61 -3.39
C LEU A 335 10.98 -7.15 -2.31
N VAL A 336 11.93 -8.00 -2.69
CA VAL A 336 12.95 -8.52 -1.76
C VAL A 336 13.72 -7.39 -1.07
N LEU A 337 14.16 -6.38 -1.81
CA LEU A 337 14.92 -5.24 -1.27
C LEU A 337 14.08 -4.38 -0.32
N PHE A 338 12.80 -4.14 -0.64
CA PHE A 338 11.92 -3.38 0.25
C PHE A 338 11.66 -4.14 1.55
N LEU A 339 11.36 -5.45 1.45
CA LEU A 339 11.12 -6.31 2.61
C LEU A 339 12.36 -6.39 3.52
N ARG A 340 13.56 -6.53 2.96
CA ARG A 340 14.82 -6.59 3.74
C ARG A 340 15.27 -5.24 4.29
N GLY A 341 14.90 -4.14 3.63
CA GLY A 341 15.44 -2.81 3.92
C GLY A 341 14.57 -1.96 4.84
N VAL A 342 13.29 -1.80 4.50
CA VAL A 342 12.43 -0.73 5.05
C VAL A 342 11.08 -1.19 5.59
N VAL A 343 10.49 -2.28 5.08
CA VAL A 343 9.12 -2.69 5.44
C VAL A 343 9.06 -3.31 6.84
N LYS A 344 8.11 -2.85 7.66
CA LYS A 344 7.85 -3.30 9.03
C LYS A 344 6.34 -3.42 9.32
N PRO A 345 5.95 -4.11 10.41
CA PRO A 345 4.55 -4.18 10.83
C PRO A 345 3.94 -2.77 11.01
N GLY A 346 2.72 -2.60 10.51
CA GLY A 346 1.98 -1.33 10.46
C GLY A 346 2.14 -0.54 9.16
N ASP A 347 3.13 -0.89 8.32
CA ASP A 347 3.28 -0.27 7.00
C ASP A 347 2.21 -0.74 6.01
N THR A 348 2.01 0.07 4.96
CA THR A 348 1.20 -0.30 3.78
C THR A 348 2.11 -0.54 2.58
N LEU A 349 1.97 -1.71 1.96
CA LEU A 349 2.71 -2.09 0.76
C LEU A 349 1.74 -2.18 -0.41
N ILE A 350 1.92 -1.31 -1.40
CA ILE A 350 1.15 -1.27 -2.64
C ILE A 350 2.00 -1.89 -3.75
N ILE A 351 1.51 -2.97 -4.37
CA ILE A 351 2.26 -3.70 -5.40
C ILE A 351 1.41 -3.83 -6.66
N GLU A 352 1.89 -3.29 -7.76
CA GLU A 352 1.22 -3.47 -9.04
C GLU A 352 1.68 -4.73 -9.75
N GLU A 353 0.71 -5.49 -10.25
CA GLU A 353 0.90 -6.72 -11.06
C GLU A 353 2.03 -7.61 -10.53
N PRO A 354 1.96 -8.07 -9.25
CA PRO A 354 3.02 -8.89 -8.66
C PRO A 354 3.22 -10.22 -9.41
N GLU A 355 2.26 -10.65 -10.22
CA GLU A 355 2.35 -11.81 -11.13
C GLU A 355 3.15 -11.58 -12.41
N SER A 356 3.46 -10.33 -12.75
CA SER A 356 3.96 -9.98 -14.07
C SER A 356 5.26 -10.74 -14.37
N HIS A 357 5.30 -11.45 -15.50
CA HIS A 357 6.41 -12.33 -15.92
C HIS A 357 6.66 -13.57 -15.05
N LEU A 358 5.74 -13.93 -14.15
CA LEU A 358 5.81 -15.15 -13.34
C LEU A 358 5.05 -16.31 -14.00
N HIS A 359 5.60 -17.52 -13.95
CA HIS A 359 4.86 -18.74 -14.28
C HIS A 359 3.82 -19.04 -13.18
N PRO A 360 2.68 -19.69 -13.47
CA PRO A 360 1.63 -20.01 -12.49
C PRO A 360 2.10 -20.48 -11.10
N GLY A 361 3.05 -21.42 -11.04
CA GLY A 361 3.58 -21.92 -9.77
C GLY A 361 4.33 -20.87 -8.94
N ALA A 362 4.96 -19.87 -9.56
CA ALA A 362 5.55 -18.73 -8.85
C ALA A 362 4.49 -17.73 -8.38
N GLN A 363 3.41 -17.55 -9.15
CA GLN A 363 2.28 -16.69 -8.77
C GLN A 363 1.62 -17.18 -7.47
N THR A 364 1.45 -18.50 -7.31
CA THR A 364 0.89 -19.06 -6.07
C THR A 364 1.84 -18.85 -4.87
N GLN A 365 3.16 -18.93 -5.05
CA GLN A 365 4.12 -18.63 -3.98
C GLN A 365 4.14 -17.14 -3.62
N VAL A 366 3.96 -16.26 -4.60
CA VAL A 366 3.76 -14.83 -4.33
C VAL A 366 2.50 -14.61 -3.53
N ALA A 367 1.38 -15.25 -3.86
CA ALA A 367 0.15 -15.18 -3.05
C ALA A 367 0.36 -15.62 -1.59
N ILE A 368 1.13 -16.70 -1.36
CA ILE A 368 1.53 -17.13 -0.01
C ILE A 368 2.37 -16.04 0.68
N THR A 369 3.32 -15.43 -0.04
CA THR A 369 4.15 -14.33 0.47
C THR A 369 3.28 -13.15 0.91
N LEU A 370 2.27 -12.75 0.11
CA LEU A 370 1.34 -11.68 0.48
C LEU A 370 0.57 -12.01 1.76
N ALA A 371 0.11 -13.25 1.92
CA ALA A 371 -0.59 -13.69 3.13
C ALA A 371 0.32 -13.68 4.37
N LYS A 372 1.60 -14.09 4.23
CA LYS A 372 2.60 -13.98 5.30
C LYS A 372 2.85 -12.54 5.71
N LEU A 373 2.90 -11.59 4.77
CA LEU A 373 3.02 -10.16 5.07
C LEU A 373 1.82 -9.63 5.86
N VAL A 374 0.61 -10.05 5.49
CA VAL A 374 -0.62 -9.72 6.22
C VAL A 374 -0.57 -10.26 7.65
N ARG A 375 -0.15 -11.51 7.84
CA ARG A 375 0.07 -12.09 9.20
C ARG A 375 1.13 -11.33 10.00
N ALA A 376 2.17 -10.83 9.33
CA ALA A 376 3.20 -9.99 9.95
C ALA A 376 2.71 -8.57 10.30
N GLY A 377 1.44 -8.23 10.02
CA GLY A 377 0.85 -6.93 10.33
C GLY A 377 1.14 -5.85 9.28
N VAL A 378 1.55 -6.22 8.07
CA VAL A 378 1.69 -5.31 6.93
C VAL A 378 0.37 -5.28 6.17
N ARG A 379 -0.17 -4.08 5.90
CA ARG A 379 -1.32 -3.95 4.99
C ARG A 379 -0.80 -4.09 3.56
N VAL A 380 -1.42 -4.95 2.76
CA VAL A 380 -1.02 -5.23 1.39
C VAL A 380 -2.15 -4.83 0.44
N ILE A 381 -1.83 -4.01 -0.55
CA ILE A 381 -2.75 -3.63 -1.62
C ILE A 381 -2.12 -4.06 -2.93
N ILE A 382 -2.82 -4.87 -3.72
CA ILE A 382 -2.31 -5.31 -5.02
C ILE A 382 -3.26 -4.93 -6.16
N THR A 383 -2.69 -4.67 -7.33
CA THR A 383 -3.43 -4.78 -8.59
C THR A 383 -3.04 -6.08 -9.26
N THR A 384 -4.00 -6.83 -9.81
CA THR A 384 -3.71 -8.11 -10.45
C THR A 384 -4.72 -8.45 -11.53
N HIS A 385 -4.27 -9.29 -12.45
CA HIS A 385 -5.06 -9.98 -13.47
C HIS A 385 -5.03 -11.50 -13.28
N SER A 386 -4.31 -11.99 -12.26
CA SER A 386 -4.01 -13.40 -12.08
C SER A 386 -5.12 -14.17 -11.36
N GLU A 387 -5.70 -15.13 -12.08
CA GLU A 387 -6.55 -16.17 -11.49
C GLU A 387 -5.78 -17.02 -10.48
N TRP A 388 -4.49 -17.29 -10.72
CA TRP A 388 -3.67 -18.12 -9.83
C TRP A 388 -3.45 -17.48 -8.46
N ILE A 389 -3.28 -16.15 -8.42
CA ILE A 389 -3.19 -15.39 -7.17
C ILE A 389 -4.53 -15.45 -6.44
N LEU A 390 -5.64 -15.18 -7.13
CA LEU A 390 -6.98 -15.20 -6.55
C LEU A 390 -7.35 -16.58 -6.00
N GLU A 391 -7.09 -17.65 -6.74
CA GLU A 391 -7.40 -19.01 -6.34
C GLU A 391 -6.53 -19.44 -5.15
N GLN A 392 -5.24 -19.10 -5.16
CA GLN A 392 -4.38 -19.41 -4.02
C GLN A 392 -4.80 -18.64 -2.76
N ILE A 393 -5.19 -17.38 -2.87
CA ILE A 393 -5.73 -16.60 -1.75
C ILE A 393 -7.05 -17.21 -1.26
N SER A 394 -7.92 -17.65 -2.18
CA SER A 394 -9.16 -18.36 -1.85
C SER A 394 -8.87 -19.63 -1.03
N ASN A 395 -7.87 -20.42 -1.43
CA ASN A 395 -7.43 -21.58 -0.67
C ASN A 395 -6.90 -21.24 0.73
N LEU A 396 -6.16 -20.14 0.88
CA LEU A 396 -5.70 -19.67 2.19
C LEU A 396 -6.85 -19.20 3.09
N VAL A 397 -7.92 -18.65 2.52
CA VAL A 397 -9.16 -18.34 3.26
C VAL A 397 -9.91 -19.61 3.64
N ARG A 398 -10.06 -20.58 2.72
CA ARG A 398 -10.67 -21.91 3.01
C ARG A 398 -9.97 -22.60 4.18
N ILE A 399 -8.63 -22.57 4.23
CA ILE A 399 -7.85 -23.09 5.36
C ILE A 399 -8.22 -22.39 6.67
N GLY A 400 -8.35 -21.06 6.65
CA GLY A 400 -8.79 -20.27 7.80
C GLY A 400 -10.19 -20.65 8.31
N GLU A 401 -11.12 -20.87 7.39
CA GLU A 401 -12.48 -21.31 7.72
C GLU A 401 -12.54 -22.73 8.31
N VAL A 402 -11.71 -23.66 7.82
CA VAL A 402 -11.56 -25.00 8.41
C VAL A 402 -11.00 -24.90 9.84
N LYS A 403 -9.96 -24.07 10.05
CA LYS A 403 -9.38 -23.84 11.39
C LYS A 403 -10.38 -23.25 12.38
N LYS A 404 -11.24 -22.30 11.95
CA LYS A 404 -12.32 -21.75 12.79
C LYS A 404 -13.29 -22.82 13.28
N LYS A 405 -13.52 -23.89 12.50
CA LYS A 405 -14.43 -24.99 12.85
C LYS A 405 -13.82 -26.03 13.81
N GLY A 406 -12.57 -25.84 14.25
CA GLY A 406 -11.92 -26.70 15.25
C GLY A 406 -11.24 -27.95 14.69
N GLU A 407 -11.12 -28.07 13.37
CA GLU A 407 -10.39 -29.15 12.73
C GLU A 407 -8.90 -28.77 12.60
N ASN A 408 -8.12 -29.09 13.64
CA ASN A 408 -6.67 -28.94 13.68
C ASN A 408 -5.96 -30.01 12.82
N GLN A 409 -6.11 -29.94 11.49
CA GLN A 409 -5.38 -30.85 10.58
C GLN A 409 -4.24 -30.16 9.81
N THR A 410 -4.12 -28.83 9.86
CA THR A 410 -3.08 -28.09 9.10
C THR A 410 -2.19 -27.23 10.01
N GLU A 411 -0.88 -27.50 9.99
CA GLU A 411 0.16 -26.70 10.69
C GLU A 411 0.49 -25.36 10.02
N LEU A 412 -0.24 -24.98 8.96
CA LEU A 412 0.06 -23.75 8.22
C LEU A 412 -0.33 -22.51 9.02
N ASP A 413 0.61 -21.62 9.32
CA ASP A 413 0.36 -20.40 10.12
C ASP A 413 0.06 -19.14 9.28
N TYR A 414 0.01 -19.28 7.95
CA TYR A 414 -0.18 -18.17 7.00
C TYR A 414 -1.54 -18.16 6.29
N TRP A 415 -2.58 -18.68 6.95
CA TRP A 415 -3.97 -18.62 6.47
C TRP A 415 -4.57 -17.22 6.67
N LEU A 416 -5.68 -16.95 5.97
CA LEU A 416 -6.42 -15.70 6.03
C LEU A 416 -7.87 -15.96 6.44
N THR A 417 -8.58 -14.94 6.93
CA THR A 417 -10.04 -14.96 7.06
C THR A 417 -10.70 -14.15 5.94
N ALA A 418 -11.97 -14.43 5.65
CA ALA A 418 -12.73 -13.67 4.66
C ALA A 418 -12.77 -12.16 4.98
N ASP A 419 -12.89 -11.78 6.25
CA ASP A 419 -12.93 -10.38 6.70
C ASP A 419 -11.59 -9.64 6.51
N GLU A 420 -10.49 -10.37 6.35
CA GLU A 420 -9.16 -9.79 6.15
C GLU A 420 -8.82 -9.58 4.66
N VAL A 421 -9.64 -10.11 3.74
CA VAL A 421 -9.42 -10.04 2.29
C VAL A 421 -10.54 -9.27 1.62
N GLY A 422 -10.21 -8.19 0.92
CA GLY A 422 -11.16 -7.39 0.14
C GLY A 422 -10.80 -7.46 -1.33
N THR A 423 -11.68 -8.03 -2.14
CA THR A 423 -11.46 -8.19 -3.59
C THR A 423 -12.43 -7.29 -4.33
N TRP A 424 -11.90 -6.38 -5.16
CA TRP A 424 -12.67 -5.35 -5.85
C TRP A 424 -12.48 -5.48 -7.35
N TRP A 425 -13.59 -5.61 -8.06
CA TRP A 425 -13.63 -5.86 -9.48
C TRP A 425 -13.80 -4.58 -10.28
N PHE A 426 -12.82 -4.33 -11.14
CA PHE A 426 -12.74 -3.18 -12.03
C PHE A 426 -13.03 -3.62 -13.46
N HIS A 427 -14.07 -3.05 -14.06
CA HIS A 427 -14.45 -3.35 -15.42
C HIS A 427 -14.95 -2.08 -16.13
N SER A 428 -15.07 -2.13 -17.45
CA SER A 428 -15.09 -0.95 -18.34
C SER A 428 -16.36 -0.08 -18.24
N GLU A 429 -17.50 -0.63 -17.81
CA GLU A 429 -18.82 0.01 -17.94
C GLU A 429 -19.66 0.15 -16.65
N LYS A 430 -19.19 -0.25 -15.46
CA LYS A 430 -19.93 0.00 -14.20
C LYS A 430 -19.04 0.56 -13.09
N SER A 431 -19.67 0.83 -11.95
CA SER A 431 -19.00 1.04 -10.66
C SER A 431 -18.15 -0.16 -10.28
N VAL A 432 -17.07 0.07 -9.54
CA VAL A 432 -16.27 -1.01 -8.94
C VAL A 432 -17.16 -1.80 -7.97
N GLU A 433 -17.19 -3.12 -8.11
CA GLU A 433 -18.01 -4.04 -7.31
C GLU A 433 -17.13 -4.92 -6.41
N GLU A 434 -17.61 -5.28 -5.22
CA GLU A 434 -16.91 -6.24 -4.35
C GLU A 434 -17.18 -7.69 -4.80
N ILE A 435 -16.14 -8.49 -4.90
CA ILE A 435 -16.24 -9.95 -5.03
C ILE A 435 -16.20 -10.54 -3.62
N ASN A 436 -17.37 -10.97 -3.15
CA ASN A 436 -17.48 -11.68 -1.87
C ASN A 436 -16.85 -13.07 -1.96
N PHE A 437 -16.26 -13.53 -0.86
CA PHE A 437 -15.73 -14.88 -0.76
C PHE A 437 -16.86 -15.91 -0.78
N ASP A 438 -16.82 -16.83 -1.75
CA ASP A 438 -17.64 -18.03 -1.76
C ASP A 438 -16.81 -19.26 -1.32
N PRO A 439 -17.27 -20.11 -0.38
CA PRO A 439 -16.50 -21.28 0.05
C PRO A 439 -16.18 -22.29 -1.07
N ILE A 440 -17.00 -22.36 -2.12
CA ILE A 440 -16.86 -23.27 -3.26
C ILE A 440 -16.01 -22.59 -4.33
N ASN A 441 -16.43 -21.43 -4.82
CA ASN A 441 -15.81 -20.76 -5.97
C ASN A 441 -14.65 -19.82 -5.61
N GLY A 442 -14.54 -19.41 -4.34
CA GLY A 442 -13.51 -18.47 -3.89
C GLY A 442 -13.82 -17.04 -4.30
N PHE A 443 -12.78 -16.29 -4.69
CA PHE A 443 -12.87 -14.93 -5.22
C PHE A 443 -12.85 -14.93 -6.75
N GLU A 444 -13.94 -15.34 -7.38
CA GLU A 444 -14.01 -15.48 -8.84
C GLU A 444 -14.71 -14.27 -9.50
N PRO A 445 -14.04 -13.52 -10.40
CA PRO A 445 -14.69 -12.49 -11.21
C PRO A 445 -15.56 -13.12 -12.30
N ILE A 446 -16.73 -12.53 -12.58
CA ILE A 446 -17.74 -13.08 -13.50
C ILE A 446 -17.20 -13.27 -14.92
N ASP A 447 -16.56 -12.23 -15.48
CA ASP A 447 -16.11 -12.24 -16.89
C ASP A 447 -15.05 -13.30 -17.19
N TYR A 448 -14.28 -13.73 -16.18
CA TYR A 448 -13.25 -14.75 -16.36
C TYR A 448 -13.86 -16.11 -16.71
N GLY A 449 -14.98 -16.45 -16.06
CA GLY A 449 -15.76 -17.65 -16.37
C GLY A 449 -16.30 -17.62 -17.81
N GLU A 450 -16.82 -16.48 -18.25
CA GLU A 450 -17.36 -16.33 -19.61
C GLU A 450 -16.29 -16.49 -20.70
N VAL A 451 -15.09 -15.94 -20.49
CA VAL A 451 -13.97 -16.09 -21.44
C VAL A 451 -13.50 -17.54 -21.50
N ALA A 452 -13.34 -18.20 -20.34
CA ALA A 452 -12.93 -19.60 -20.29
C ALA A 452 -13.96 -20.53 -20.95
N GLU A 453 -15.25 -20.32 -20.68
CA GLU A 453 -16.34 -21.05 -21.31
C GLU A 453 -16.40 -20.81 -22.82
N GLY A 454 -16.23 -19.56 -23.26
CA GLY A 454 -16.15 -19.19 -24.68
C GLY A 454 -15.02 -19.90 -25.41
N LEU A 455 -13.81 -19.93 -24.82
CA LEU A 455 -12.66 -20.64 -25.37
C LEU A 455 -12.87 -22.16 -25.39
N TYR A 456 -13.48 -22.71 -24.33
CA TYR A 456 -13.81 -24.13 -24.27
C TYR A 456 -14.78 -24.53 -25.39
N ASN A 457 -15.89 -23.80 -25.52
CA ASN A 457 -16.90 -24.03 -26.56
C ASN A 457 -16.28 -23.92 -27.96
N GLN A 458 -15.48 -22.88 -28.20
CA GLN A 458 -14.76 -22.73 -29.47
C GLN A 458 -13.82 -23.92 -29.73
N SER A 459 -13.12 -24.44 -28.71
CA SER A 459 -12.26 -25.61 -28.83
C SER A 459 -13.05 -26.87 -29.19
N VAL A 460 -14.20 -27.08 -28.54
CA VAL A 460 -15.09 -28.21 -28.81
C VAL A 460 -15.61 -28.16 -30.25
N ASP A 461 -16.06 -27.00 -30.72
CA ASP A 461 -16.55 -26.81 -32.08
C ASP A 461 -15.47 -27.08 -33.12
N LEU A 462 -14.27 -26.51 -32.92
CA LEU A 462 -13.13 -26.70 -33.83
C LEU A 462 -12.65 -28.15 -33.89
N ARG A 463 -12.64 -28.86 -32.74
CA ARG A 463 -12.30 -30.29 -32.70
C ARG A 463 -13.33 -31.13 -33.46
N THR A 464 -14.61 -30.81 -33.29
CA THR A 464 -15.70 -31.50 -34.00
C THR A 464 -15.53 -31.33 -35.51
N LEU A 465 -15.32 -30.09 -35.98
CA LEU A 465 -15.06 -29.79 -37.41
C LEU A 465 -13.80 -30.49 -37.95
N LEU A 466 -12.73 -30.59 -37.15
CA LEU A 466 -11.49 -31.30 -37.52
C LEU A 466 -11.73 -32.79 -37.70
N ILE A 467 -12.50 -33.41 -36.80
CA ILE A 467 -12.85 -34.83 -36.85
C ILE A 467 -13.72 -35.10 -38.08
N GLU A 468 -14.72 -34.26 -38.36
CA GLU A 468 -15.58 -34.40 -39.55
C GLU A 468 -14.78 -34.33 -40.85
N LYS A 469 -13.85 -33.36 -40.97
CA LYS A 469 -13.02 -33.21 -42.17
C LYS A 469 -11.92 -34.26 -42.34
N THR A 470 -11.45 -34.86 -41.24
CA THR A 470 -10.44 -35.93 -41.30
C THR A 470 -11.07 -37.31 -41.49
N GLY A 471 -12.27 -37.53 -40.95
CA GLY A 471 -13.07 -38.75 -41.16
C GLY A 471 -13.44 -39.00 -42.63
N ASP A 472 -13.80 -37.95 -43.37
CA ASP A 472 -14.15 -38.06 -44.80
C ASP A 472 -12.95 -38.37 -45.73
N SER A 473 -11.71 -38.28 -45.24
CA SER A 473 -10.50 -38.54 -46.04
C SER A 473 -10.05 -40.01 -46.05
N THR A 474 -10.75 -40.89 -45.33
CA THR A 474 -10.44 -42.34 -45.25
C THR A 474 -11.48 -43.25 -45.90
N SER A 475 -12.49 -42.70 -46.58
CA SER A 475 -13.55 -43.45 -47.28
C SER A 475 -13.57 -43.18 -48.80
N GLY A 476 -12.40 -43.00 -49.40
CA GLY A 476 -12.21 -42.99 -50.86
C GLY A 476 -11.16 -44.01 -51.26
N GLU A 477 -11.62 -45.24 -51.51
CA GLU A 477 -10.89 -46.30 -52.23
C GLU A 477 -10.51 -45.88 -53.65
#